data_AF-A0A4R6T0B8-F1
#
_entry.id   AF-A0A4R6T0B8-F1
#
_cell.length_a   1.000
_cell.length_b   1.000
_cell.length_c   1.000
_cell.angle_alpha   90.00
_cell.angle_beta   90.00
_cell.angle_gamma   90.00
#
_symmetry.space_group_name_H-M   'P 1'
#
loop_
_entity.id
_entity.type
_entity.pdbx_description
1 polymer ?
#
loop_
_entity_poly.entity_id
_entity_poly.type
_entity_poly.pdbx_seq_one_letter_code
_entity_poly.pdbx_strand_id
1 'polypeptide(L)'
;MAKSGKNHNAVVLVKRMEKSASEKKVAFMLKCNADPDLKDFEEKKRIALHALKICKGNITNACLMINLSRKMFHNYMTDDADFKEMVSDIRFTITDGVVDKLLLNCEAGKETSIIYYLNCQGKHLGYGNNVNIDHTTKGDSLNKALKNMTDEELEQKLKELNAKMK
;
A
#
# COMPACT_ATOMS: atom_id res chain seq x y z
N MET A 1 -14.22 -55.92 27.26
CA MET A 1 -13.05 -55.66 26.39
C MET A 1 -13.45 -54.67 25.29
N ALA A 2 -13.16 -53.37 25.39
CA ALA A 2 -13.34 -52.42 24.27
C ALA A 2 -12.75 -51.02 24.59
N LYS A 3 -11.42 -50.85 24.55
CA LYS A 3 -10.78 -49.51 24.73
C LYS A 3 -9.59 -49.21 23.79
N SER A 4 -9.44 -49.90 22.65
CA SER A 4 -8.26 -49.69 21.76
C SER A 4 -8.55 -48.98 20.42
N GLY A 5 -9.79 -48.98 19.93
CA GLY A 5 -10.11 -48.52 18.56
C GLY A 5 -10.11 -46.99 18.32
N LYS A 6 -10.34 -46.16 19.36
CA LYS A 6 -10.43 -44.70 19.18
C LYS A 6 -9.07 -44.00 19.07
N ASN A 7 -8.03 -44.58 19.66
CA ASN A 7 -6.70 -43.94 19.71
C ASN A 7 -5.95 -44.12 18.37
N HIS A 8 -6.14 -45.25 17.69
CA HIS A 8 -5.46 -45.53 16.42
C HIS A 8 -5.92 -44.59 15.28
N ASN A 9 -7.22 -44.30 15.19
CA ASN A 9 -7.76 -43.39 14.17
C ASN A 9 -7.30 -41.93 14.36
N ALA A 10 -7.20 -41.47 15.60
CA ALA A 10 -6.68 -40.13 15.91
C ALA A 10 -5.20 -40.00 15.52
N VAL A 11 -4.37 -41.02 15.80
CA VAL A 11 -2.96 -41.04 15.41
C VAL A 11 -2.77 -41.02 13.89
N VAL A 12 -3.61 -41.74 13.14
CA VAL A 12 -3.57 -41.75 11.67
C VAL A 12 -3.96 -40.37 11.10
N LEU A 13 -4.97 -39.72 11.68
CA LEU A 13 -5.37 -38.36 11.29
C LEU A 13 -4.27 -37.33 11.58
N VAL A 14 -3.64 -37.37 12.75
CA VAL A 14 -2.52 -36.48 13.12
C VAL A 14 -1.35 -36.65 12.14
N LYS A 15 -0.93 -37.90 11.87
CA LYS A 15 0.14 -38.18 10.89
C LYS A 15 -0.19 -37.69 9.48
N ARG A 16 -1.47 -37.78 9.06
CA ARG A 16 -1.92 -37.24 7.77
C ARG A 16 -1.88 -35.71 7.72
N MET A 17 -2.26 -35.05 8.81
CA MET A 17 -2.19 -33.59 8.93
C MET A 17 -0.73 -33.10 8.94
N GLU A 18 0.16 -33.78 9.64
CA GLU A 18 1.61 -33.49 9.66
C GLU A 18 2.23 -33.66 8.25
N LYS A 19 1.87 -34.72 7.53
CA LYS A 19 2.29 -34.93 6.13
C LYS A 19 1.77 -33.83 5.20
N SER A 20 0.51 -33.43 5.35
CA SER A 20 -0.05 -32.31 4.56
C SER A 20 0.63 -30.98 4.89
N ALA A 21 1.03 -30.76 6.14
CA ALA A 21 1.76 -29.56 6.55
C ALA A 21 3.20 -29.55 5.97
N SER A 22 3.88 -30.69 5.95
CA SER A 22 5.22 -30.79 5.35
C SER A 22 5.17 -30.56 3.83
N GLU A 23 4.19 -31.13 3.14
CA GLU A 23 3.96 -30.89 1.69
C GLU A 23 3.70 -29.40 1.40
N LYS A 24 2.87 -28.73 2.20
CA LYS A 24 2.62 -27.27 2.06
C LYS A 24 3.89 -26.44 2.27
N LYS A 25 4.72 -26.82 3.24
CA LYS A 25 6.00 -26.14 3.50
C LYS A 25 6.97 -26.33 2.34
N VAL A 26 7.07 -27.54 1.79
CA VAL A 26 7.90 -27.83 0.61
C VAL A 26 7.40 -27.02 -0.60
N ALA A 27 6.09 -26.98 -0.85
CA ALA A 27 5.51 -26.19 -1.93
C ALA A 27 5.76 -24.68 -1.76
N PHE A 28 5.68 -24.16 -0.53
CA PHE A 28 6.03 -22.78 -0.21
C PHE A 28 7.49 -22.47 -0.55
N MET A 29 8.42 -23.32 -0.10
CA MET A 29 9.85 -23.14 -0.36
C MET A 29 10.20 -23.23 -1.84
N LEU A 30 9.57 -24.16 -2.57
CA LEU A 30 9.77 -24.31 -4.01
C LEU A 30 9.33 -23.05 -4.77
N LYS A 31 8.16 -22.48 -4.41
CA LYS A 31 7.65 -21.25 -5.02
C LYS A 31 8.50 -20.04 -4.69
N CYS A 32 8.96 -19.93 -3.45
CA CYS A 32 9.89 -18.88 -3.02
C CYS A 32 11.17 -18.87 -3.87
N ASN A 33 11.74 -20.05 -4.15
CA ASN A 33 12.96 -20.17 -4.94
C ASN A 33 12.77 -20.00 -6.46
N ALA A 34 11.54 -20.12 -6.96
CA ALA A 34 11.23 -19.97 -8.37
C ALA A 34 10.90 -18.51 -8.76
N ASP A 35 10.68 -17.63 -7.79
CA ASP A 35 10.32 -16.23 -8.01
C ASP A 35 11.56 -15.44 -8.53
N PRO A 36 11.56 -15.00 -9.80
CA PRO A 36 12.71 -14.35 -10.40
C PRO A 36 13.02 -13.00 -9.74
N ASP A 37 12.00 -12.28 -9.26
CA ASP A 37 12.15 -10.96 -8.63
C ASP A 37 12.89 -11.05 -7.29
N LEU A 38 12.96 -12.24 -6.69
CA LEU A 38 13.53 -12.44 -5.35
C LEU A 38 14.87 -13.19 -5.37
N LYS A 39 15.41 -13.48 -6.56
CA LYS A 39 16.60 -14.33 -6.73
C LYS A 39 17.84 -13.76 -6.06
N ASP A 40 18.01 -12.44 -6.10
CA ASP A 40 19.22 -11.75 -5.63
C ASP A 40 19.28 -11.59 -4.11
N PHE A 41 18.17 -11.87 -3.40
CA PHE A 41 18.12 -11.82 -1.95
C PHE A 41 18.62 -13.10 -1.28
N GLU A 42 19.22 -12.92 -0.10
CA GLU A 42 19.51 -14.02 0.83
C GLU A 42 18.24 -14.85 1.13
N GLU A 43 18.41 -16.15 1.36
CA GLU A 43 17.29 -17.09 1.54
C GLU A 43 16.27 -16.62 2.58
N LYS A 44 16.72 -16.11 3.73
CA LYS A 44 15.82 -15.62 4.80
C LYS A 44 15.00 -14.40 4.37
N LYS A 45 15.63 -13.46 3.66
CA LYS A 45 14.99 -12.26 3.12
C LYS A 45 14.00 -12.64 2.01
N ARG A 46 14.39 -13.56 1.13
CA ARG A 46 13.52 -14.12 0.08
C ARG A 46 12.24 -14.72 0.65
N ILE A 47 12.38 -15.56 1.67
CA ILE A 47 11.25 -16.18 2.38
C ILE A 47 10.33 -15.11 2.99
N ALA A 48 10.91 -14.06 3.57
CA ALA A 48 10.16 -12.95 4.14
C ALA A 48 9.37 -12.16 3.08
N LEU A 49 9.98 -11.86 1.93
CA LEU A 49 9.33 -11.18 0.80
C LEU A 49 8.24 -12.05 0.17
N HIS A 50 8.49 -13.35 0.01
CA HIS A 50 7.49 -14.29 -0.52
C HIS A 50 6.28 -14.42 0.43
N ALA A 51 6.53 -14.51 1.74
CA ALA A 51 5.47 -14.48 2.75
C ALA A 51 4.68 -13.16 2.69
N LEU A 52 5.35 -12.03 2.46
CA LEU A 52 4.70 -10.74 2.28
C LEU A 52 3.80 -10.69 1.04
N LYS A 53 4.24 -11.25 -0.10
CA LYS A 53 3.42 -11.40 -1.33
C LYS A 53 2.14 -12.19 -1.02
N ILE A 54 2.26 -13.34 -0.35
CA ILE A 54 1.09 -14.18 0.01
C ILE A 54 0.15 -13.45 0.99
N CYS A 55 0.71 -12.74 1.96
CA CYS A 55 -0.05 -12.00 2.97
C CYS A 55 -0.55 -10.63 2.49
N LYS A 56 -0.46 -10.33 1.18
CA LYS A 56 -0.91 -9.07 0.59
C LYS A 56 -0.36 -7.87 1.37
N GLY A 57 0.97 -7.82 1.55
CA GLY A 57 1.64 -6.63 2.09
C GLY A 57 1.49 -6.45 3.60
N ASN A 58 0.76 -7.34 4.28
CA ASN A 58 0.62 -7.33 5.73
C ASN A 58 1.86 -7.96 6.40
N ILE A 59 2.75 -7.11 6.90
CA ILE A 59 4.00 -7.51 7.55
C ILE A 59 3.74 -8.39 8.78
N THR A 60 2.71 -8.10 9.58
CA THR A 60 2.41 -8.88 10.79
C THR A 60 2.06 -10.32 10.44
N ASN A 61 1.18 -10.52 9.47
CA ASN A 61 0.77 -11.85 9.03
C ASN A 61 1.92 -12.61 8.36
N ALA A 62 2.72 -11.91 7.54
CA ALA A 62 3.90 -12.50 6.91
C ALA A 62 4.91 -12.98 7.96
N CYS A 63 5.22 -12.14 8.94
CA CYS A 63 6.11 -12.47 10.07
C CYS A 63 5.61 -13.68 10.87
N LEU A 64 4.30 -13.75 11.16
CA LEU A 64 3.71 -14.90 11.85
C LEU A 64 3.82 -16.20 11.02
N MET A 65 3.63 -16.11 9.70
CA MET A 65 3.70 -17.26 8.79
C MET A 65 5.08 -17.91 8.76
N ILE A 66 6.15 -17.11 8.82
CA ILE A 66 7.54 -17.60 8.76
C ILE A 66 8.23 -17.64 10.13
N ASN A 67 7.50 -17.38 11.20
CA ASN A 67 8.03 -17.28 12.57
C ASN A 67 9.21 -16.29 12.69
N LEU A 68 9.08 -15.12 12.05
CA LEU A 68 10.04 -14.02 12.12
C LEU A 68 9.51 -12.92 13.04
N SER A 69 10.38 -12.31 13.84
CA SER A 69 9.96 -11.14 14.62
C SER A 69 9.76 -9.93 13.70
N ARG A 70 8.72 -9.13 13.96
CA ARG A 70 8.50 -7.87 13.22
C ARG A 70 9.71 -6.95 13.30
N LYS A 71 10.41 -6.93 14.43
CA LYS A 71 11.64 -6.14 14.62
C LYS A 71 12.71 -6.55 13.60
N MET A 72 12.95 -7.85 13.41
CA MET A 72 13.91 -8.31 12.40
C MET A 72 13.50 -7.92 10.99
N PHE A 73 12.22 -7.98 10.65
CA PHE A 73 11.74 -7.54 9.35
C PHE A 73 11.99 -6.03 9.13
N HIS A 74 11.77 -5.21 10.15
CA HIS A 74 12.10 -3.79 10.09
C HIS A 74 13.61 -3.55 9.97
N ASN A 75 14.44 -4.32 10.68
CA ASN A 75 15.89 -4.26 10.53
C ASN A 75 16.30 -4.56 9.09
N TYR A 76 15.71 -5.57 8.42
CA TYR A 76 15.99 -5.83 7.01
C TYR A 76 15.71 -4.61 6.12
N MET A 77 14.62 -3.87 6.36
CA MET A 77 14.32 -2.65 5.59
C MET A 77 15.23 -1.46 5.93
N THR A 78 15.88 -1.47 7.10
CA THR A 78 16.83 -0.43 7.51
C THR A 78 18.22 -0.72 6.97
N ASP A 79 18.63 -1.98 7.02
CA ASP A 79 19.98 -2.43 6.69
C ASP A 79 20.16 -2.68 5.18
N ASP A 80 19.05 -2.89 4.44
CA ASP A 80 19.06 -3.25 3.02
C ASP A 80 18.01 -2.41 2.26
N ALA A 81 18.50 -1.49 1.42
CA ALA A 81 17.67 -0.58 0.65
C ALA A 81 16.88 -1.30 -0.45
N ASP A 82 17.49 -2.28 -1.12
CA ASP A 82 16.86 -3.07 -2.18
C ASP A 82 15.72 -3.90 -1.61
N PHE A 83 15.91 -4.44 -0.40
CA PHE A 83 14.85 -5.15 0.32
C PHE A 83 13.66 -4.23 0.62
N LYS A 84 13.94 -3.00 1.05
CA LYS A 84 12.90 -2.00 1.35
C LYS A 84 12.15 -1.59 0.08
N GLU A 85 12.84 -1.41 -1.03
CA GLU A 85 12.23 -1.13 -2.34
C GLU A 85 11.31 -2.27 -2.76
N MET A 86 11.79 -3.52 -2.69
CA MET A 86 10.95 -4.68 -3.01
C MET A 86 9.72 -4.80 -2.11
N VAL A 87 9.82 -4.44 -0.82
CA VAL A 87 8.65 -4.36 0.08
C VAL A 87 7.64 -3.31 -0.41
N SER A 88 8.12 -2.17 -0.90
CA SER A 88 7.28 -1.12 -1.48
C SER A 88 6.59 -1.62 -2.75
N ASP A 89 7.32 -2.28 -3.65
CA ASP A 89 6.79 -2.79 -4.90
C ASP A 89 5.72 -3.85 -4.67
N ILE A 90 5.96 -4.80 -3.76
CA ILE A 90 4.95 -5.80 -3.36
C ILE A 90 3.67 -5.12 -2.85
N ARG A 91 3.80 -4.01 -2.11
CA ARG A 91 2.66 -3.23 -1.61
C ARG A 91 1.95 -2.48 -2.73
N PHE A 92 2.70 -1.99 -3.71
CA PHE A 92 2.16 -1.32 -4.88
C PHE A 92 1.32 -2.27 -5.74
N THR A 93 1.80 -3.50 -6.00
CA THR A 93 1.04 -4.51 -6.79
C THR A 93 -0.34 -4.83 -6.18
N ILE A 94 -0.49 -4.72 -4.86
CA ILE A 94 -1.79 -4.93 -4.21
C ILE A 94 -2.74 -3.78 -4.50
N THR A 95 -2.20 -2.56 -4.56
CA THR A 95 -2.97 -1.39 -4.96
C THR A 95 -3.49 -1.58 -6.38
N ASP A 96 -2.66 -2.08 -7.29
CA ASP A 96 -3.07 -2.41 -8.66
C ASP A 96 -4.22 -3.43 -8.67
N GLY A 97 -4.12 -4.50 -7.89
CA GLY A 97 -5.22 -5.49 -7.78
C GLY A 97 -6.52 -4.91 -7.19
N VAL A 98 -6.44 -3.91 -6.32
CA VAL A 98 -7.62 -3.19 -5.82
C VAL A 98 -8.21 -2.29 -6.91
N VAL A 99 -7.35 -1.62 -7.69
CA VAL A 99 -7.76 -0.80 -8.85
C VAL A 99 -8.47 -1.67 -9.88
N ASP A 100 -7.93 -2.84 -10.23
CA ASP A 100 -8.58 -3.79 -11.13
C ASP A 100 -9.98 -4.16 -10.63
N LYS A 101 -10.10 -4.46 -9.33
CA LYS A 101 -11.40 -4.83 -8.75
C LYS A 101 -12.37 -3.64 -8.72
N LEU A 102 -11.88 -2.43 -8.52
CA LEU A 102 -12.67 -1.20 -8.61
C LEU A 102 -13.21 -1.01 -10.03
N LEU A 103 -12.38 -1.18 -11.05
CA LEU A 103 -12.78 -1.08 -12.45
C LEU A 103 -13.85 -2.11 -12.81
N LEU A 104 -13.67 -3.38 -12.43
CA LEU A 104 -14.70 -4.42 -12.61
C LEU A 104 -16.03 -4.06 -11.94
N ASN A 105 -16.00 -3.40 -10.78
CA ASN A 105 -17.21 -2.94 -10.12
C ASN A 105 -17.87 -1.78 -10.88
N CYS A 106 -17.08 -0.88 -11.47
CA CYS A 106 -17.59 0.18 -12.33
C CYS A 106 -18.26 -0.39 -13.59
N GLU A 107 -17.64 -1.37 -14.25
CA GLU A 107 -18.21 -2.07 -15.41
C GLU A 107 -19.53 -2.78 -15.05
N ALA A 108 -19.61 -3.35 -13.85
CA ALA A 108 -20.83 -3.98 -13.32
C ALA A 108 -21.91 -2.96 -12.89
N GLY A 109 -21.71 -1.66 -13.11
CA GLY A 109 -22.69 -0.63 -12.80
C GLY A 109 -22.83 -0.29 -11.31
N LYS A 110 -21.83 -0.63 -10.47
CA LYS A 110 -21.89 -0.28 -9.04
C LYS A 110 -21.62 1.21 -8.84
N GLU A 111 -22.70 1.97 -8.65
CA GLU A 111 -22.69 3.44 -8.54
C GLU A 111 -21.65 3.97 -7.57
N THR A 112 -21.51 3.39 -6.38
CA THR A 112 -20.52 3.85 -5.38
C THR A 112 -19.09 3.74 -5.90
N SER A 113 -18.75 2.67 -6.63
CA SER A 113 -17.42 2.49 -7.22
C SER A 113 -17.16 3.50 -8.34
N ILE A 114 -18.18 3.77 -9.17
CA ILE A 114 -18.11 4.76 -10.26
C ILE A 114 -17.89 6.16 -9.68
N ILE A 115 -18.71 6.57 -8.70
CA ILE A 115 -18.59 7.86 -8.02
C ILE A 115 -17.22 8.00 -7.37
N TYR A 116 -16.74 6.96 -6.67
CA TYR A 116 -15.43 6.96 -6.05
C TYR A 116 -14.31 7.15 -7.08
N TYR A 117 -14.34 6.38 -8.17
CA TYR A 117 -13.35 6.50 -9.25
C TYR A 117 -13.33 7.91 -9.87
N LEU A 118 -14.49 8.48 -10.17
CA LEU A 118 -14.61 9.83 -10.73
C LEU A 118 -14.09 10.90 -9.75
N ASN A 119 -14.41 10.78 -8.46
CA ASN A 119 -13.92 11.72 -7.43
C ASN A 119 -12.40 11.66 -7.24
N CYS A 120 -11.76 10.53 -7.55
CA CYS A 120 -10.32 10.35 -7.43
C CYS A 120 -9.59 10.70 -8.73
N GLN A 121 -9.92 10.03 -9.84
CA GLN A 121 -9.21 10.13 -11.12
C GLN A 121 -9.86 11.11 -12.09
N GLY A 122 -11.19 11.29 -12.02
CA GLY A 122 -11.95 12.22 -12.86
C GLY A 122 -11.84 13.69 -12.47
N LYS A 123 -10.95 14.06 -11.54
CA LYS A 123 -10.82 15.44 -11.05
C LYS A 123 -10.53 16.46 -12.15
N HIS A 124 -9.72 16.07 -13.13
CA HIS A 124 -9.40 16.90 -14.30
C HIS A 124 -10.63 17.20 -15.18
N LEU A 125 -11.69 16.38 -15.08
CA LEU A 125 -12.97 16.59 -15.76
C LEU A 125 -13.98 17.38 -14.90
N GLY A 126 -13.57 17.83 -13.70
CA GLY A 126 -14.43 18.59 -12.77
C GLY A 126 -15.16 17.75 -11.72
N TYR A 127 -14.90 16.44 -11.63
CA TYR A 127 -15.43 15.60 -10.56
C TYR A 127 -14.65 15.78 -9.25
N GLY A 128 -15.25 15.43 -8.11
CA GLY A 128 -14.63 15.53 -6.79
C GLY A 128 -15.11 16.73 -5.97
N ASN A 129 -14.57 16.83 -4.75
CA ASN A 129 -14.95 17.87 -3.80
C ASN A 129 -14.27 19.18 -4.19
N ASN A 130 -14.96 20.01 -4.98
CA ASN A 130 -14.56 21.40 -5.21
C ASN A 130 -14.80 22.20 -3.93
N VAL A 131 -13.83 22.22 -3.03
CA VAL A 131 -13.84 23.17 -1.92
C VAL A 131 -13.36 24.49 -2.48
N ASN A 132 -14.29 25.40 -2.74
CA ASN A 132 -13.97 26.77 -3.06
C ASN A 132 -13.56 27.46 -1.75
N ILE A 133 -12.29 27.33 -1.37
CA ILE A 133 -11.77 27.94 -0.15
C ILE A 133 -11.49 29.42 -0.46
N ASP A 134 -12.48 30.27 -0.19
CA ASP A 134 -12.32 31.72 -0.21
C ASP A 134 -11.56 32.13 1.06
N HIS A 135 -10.23 32.28 0.95
CA HIS A 135 -9.41 32.53 2.14
C HIS A 135 -9.47 33.97 2.66
N THR A 136 -9.98 34.95 1.92
CA THR A 136 -10.03 36.35 2.41
C THR A 136 -10.91 37.31 1.60
N THR A 137 -11.52 36.88 0.50
CA THR A 137 -11.99 37.83 -0.52
C THR A 137 -13.50 38.06 -0.57
N LYS A 138 -14.32 37.30 0.17
CA LYS A 138 -15.80 37.41 0.11
C LYS A 138 -16.32 37.50 -1.35
N GLY A 139 -15.68 36.79 -2.28
CA GLY A 139 -16.00 36.81 -3.71
C GLY A 139 -15.47 37.99 -4.54
N ASP A 140 -14.71 38.94 -3.98
CA ASP A 140 -14.01 39.98 -4.76
C ASP A 140 -12.67 39.47 -5.31
N SER A 141 -12.29 39.82 -6.54
CA SER A 141 -10.98 39.45 -7.07
C SER A 141 -9.85 40.13 -6.28
N LEU A 142 -8.80 39.39 -5.89
CA LEU A 142 -7.55 39.90 -5.28
C LEU A 142 -6.99 41.15 -5.99
N ASN A 143 -7.27 41.29 -7.29
CA ASN A 143 -6.82 42.38 -8.15
C ASN A 143 -7.62 43.69 -8.06
N LYS A 144 -8.66 43.78 -7.21
CA LYS A 144 -9.48 44.99 -7.10
C LYS A 144 -8.74 46.15 -6.42
N ALA A 145 -7.89 45.85 -5.44
CA ALA A 145 -7.09 46.87 -4.74
C ALA A 145 -5.87 47.35 -5.54
N LEU A 146 -5.29 46.48 -6.38
CA LEU A 146 -4.12 46.80 -7.20
C LEU A 146 -4.49 47.67 -8.42
N LYS A 147 -5.69 47.50 -8.98
CA LYS A 147 -6.16 48.27 -10.15
C LYS A 147 -6.39 49.76 -9.87
N ASN A 148 -6.54 50.15 -8.61
CA ASN A 148 -6.85 51.53 -8.22
C ASN A 148 -5.64 52.27 -7.63
N MET A 149 -4.48 51.61 -7.54
CA MET A 149 -3.24 52.21 -7.06
C MET A 149 -2.43 52.70 -8.25
N THR A 150 -1.72 53.81 -8.06
CA THR A 150 -0.80 54.32 -9.09
C THR A 150 0.44 53.42 -9.15
N ASP A 151 1.13 53.44 -10.29
CA ASP A 151 2.35 52.64 -10.50
C ASP A 151 3.41 52.93 -9.42
N GLU A 152 3.51 54.18 -8.95
CA GLU A 152 4.41 54.62 -7.88
C GLU A 152 4.07 53.99 -6.52
N GLU A 153 2.78 53.90 -6.18
CA GLU A 153 2.30 53.27 -4.94
C GLU A 153 2.56 51.76 -4.93
N LEU A 154 2.50 51.12 -6.10
CA LEU A 154 2.78 49.69 -6.26
C LEU A 154 4.27 49.38 -6.08
N GLU A 155 5.15 50.19 -6.65
CA GLU A 155 6.60 50.03 -6.49
C GLU A 155 7.04 50.20 -5.03
N GLN A 156 6.46 51.18 -4.33
CA GLN A 156 6.75 51.41 -2.91
C GLN A 156 6.35 50.21 -2.05
N LYS A 157 5.16 49.64 -2.29
CA LYS A 157 4.71 48.43 -1.58
C LYS A 157 5.57 47.21 -1.88
N LEU A 158 6.00 47.04 -3.12
CA LEU A 158 6.89 45.93 -3.51
C LEU A 158 8.23 46.01 -2.77
N LYS A 159 8.77 47.23 -2.62
CA LYS A 159 10.02 47.47 -1.88
C LYS A 159 9.89 47.15 -0.40
N GLU A 160 8.78 47.54 0.24
CA GLU A 160 8.50 47.21 1.64
C GLU A 160 8.33 45.70 1.88
N LEU A 161 7.67 44.99 0.95
CA LEU A 161 7.44 43.55 1.06
C LEU A 161 8.75 42.76 0.94
N ASN A 162 9.60 43.13 -0.02
CA ASN A 162 10.92 42.54 -0.18
C ASN A 162 11.86 42.82 1.02
N ALA A 163 11.67 43.93 1.72
CA ALA A 163 12.41 44.22 2.94
C ALA A 163 11.97 43.34 4.13
N LYS A 164 10.70 42.92 4.16
CA LYS A 164 10.17 42.01 5.21
C LYS A 164 10.47 40.53 4.96
N MET A 165 10.77 40.15 3.72
CA MET A 165 11.11 38.79 3.33
C MET A 165 12.61 38.46 3.48
N LYS A 166 13.45 39.47 3.73
CA LYS A 166 14.84 39.29 4.17
C LYS A 166 14.89 39.17 5.69
#